data_AF-A0A533MMR3-F1
#
_entry.id   AF-A0A533MMR3-F1
#
_cell.length_a   1.000
_cell.length_b   1.000
_cell.length_c   1.000
_cell.angle_alpha   90.00
_cell.angle_beta   90.00
_cell.angle_gamma   90.00
#
_symmetry.space_group_name_H-M   'P 1'
#
loop_
_entity.id
_entity.type
_entity.pdbx_description
1 polymer ?
#
loop_
_entity_poly.entity_id
_entity_poly.type
_entity_poly.pdbx_seq_one_letter_code
_entity_poly.pdbx_strand_id
1 'polypeptide(L)'
;GVQAPTLDENLPIGCNLIEIDEGTGIYKESTFECIWKTWLNNSESHTITYSIEVSPDTPSGTYTIGGFASAYNDAPSQIGGESTIEVINWVEIYDTNGTQGIQKDEAVTSINDYLMYEIINKQATILVLNGYFGV
;
A
#
# COMPACT_ATOMS: atom_id res chain seq x y z
N GLY A 1 -15.05 27.69 4.64
CA GLY A 1 -13.79 27.33 3.98
C GLY A 1 -12.71 27.30 5.04
N VAL A 2 -11.59 26.69 4.72
CA VAL A 2 -10.45 26.57 5.65
C VAL A 2 -9.23 27.26 5.05
N GLN A 3 -8.39 27.84 5.92
CA GLN A 3 -7.13 28.45 5.52
C GLN A 3 -6.00 27.45 5.69
N ALA A 4 -5.09 27.40 4.72
CA ALA A 4 -3.91 26.56 4.77
C ALA A 4 -4.21 25.09 5.13
N PRO A 5 -5.13 24.42 4.40
CA PRO A 5 -5.40 23.01 4.67
C PRO A 5 -4.13 22.19 4.47
N THR A 6 -4.01 21.16 5.29
CA THR A 6 -2.85 20.29 5.36
C THR A 6 -3.31 18.85 5.46
N LEU A 7 -2.67 17.98 4.69
CA LEU A 7 -2.86 16.55 4.71
C LEU A 7 -1.55 15.90 5.13
N ASP A 8 -1.56 15.25 6.29
CA ASP A 8 -0.45 14.52 6.88
C ASP A 8 -0.77 13.02 6.77
N GLU A 9 -0.20 12.36 5.77
CA GLU A 9 -0.44 10.94 5.50
C GLU A 9 0.52 10.08 6.34
N ASN A 10 0.01 8.97 6.85
CA ASN A 10 0.77 7.98 7.59
C ASN A 10 0.82 6.69 6.75
N LEU A 11 1.96 6.47 6.08
CA LEU A 11 2.20 5.21 5.39
C LEU A 11 2.43 4.07 6.40
N PRO A 12 1.88 2.88 6.13
CA PRO A 12 2.19 1.71 6.93
C PRO A 12 3.69 1.38 6.93
N ILE A 13 4.17 0.81 8.04
CA ILE A 13 5.53 0.28 8.12
C ILE A 13 5.75 -0.73 7.00
N GLY A 14 6.91 -0.64 6.34
CA GLY A 14 7.27 -1.49 5.21
C GLY A 14 6.83 -0.94 3.85
N CYS A 15 6.01 0.12 3.80
CA CYS A 15 5.68 0.80 2.55
C CYS A 15 6.62 1.98 2.30
N ASN A 16 7.17 2.08 1.10
CA ASN A 16 8.00 3.19 0.66
C ASN A 16 7.25 3.99 -0.41
N LEU A 17 7.28 5.32 -0.32
CA LEU A 17 6.75 6.18 -1.38
C LEU A 17 7.66 6.11 -2.62
N ILE A 18 7.08 5.85 -3.79
CA ILE A 18 7.80 5.83 -5.07
C ILE A 18 7.52 7.11 -5.87
N GLU A 19 6.28 7.57 -5.83
CA GLU A 19 5.81 8.69 -6.63
C GLU A 19 4.70 9.42 -5.88
N ILE A 20 4.63 10.74 -6.07
CA ILE A 20 3.55 11.59 -5.58
C ILE A 20 3.22 12.65 -6.63
N ASP A 21 1.92 12.88 -6.80
CA ASP A 21 1.34 14.05 -7.43
C ASP A 21 0.59 14.83 -6.34
N GLU A 22 1.17 15.94 -5.91
CA GLU A 22 0.62 16.83 -4.90
C GLU A 22 -0.42 17.83 -5.45
N GLY A 23 -0.70 17.76 -6.76
CA GLY A 23 -1.55 18.70 -7.46
C GLY A 23 -1.04 20.13 -7.34
N THR A 24 -1.79 21.00 -6.65
CA THR A 24 -1.39 22.39 -6.39
C THR A 24 -0.81 22.60 -4.99
N GLY A 25 -0.56 21.52 -4.25
CA GLY A 25 -0.01 21.56 -2.91
C GLY A 25 1.50 21.78 -2.89
N ILE A 26 2.05 21.88 -1.70
CA ILE A 26 3.49 21.84 -1.45
C ILE A 26 3.76 20.61 -0.61
N TYR A 27 4.45 19.65 -1.18
CA TYR A 27 4.80 18.40 -0.53
C TYR A 27 6.10 18.53 0.29
N LYS A 28 6.10 17.90 1.46
CA LYS A 28 7.24 17.82 2.38
C LYS A 28 7.54 16.36 2.71
N GLU A 29 8.60 15.86 2.10
CA GLU A 29 9.01 14.47 2.14
C GLU A 29 9.29 13.94 3.55
N SER A 30 10.00 14.71 4.38
CA SER A 30 10.41 14.28 5.73
C SER A 30 9.26 13.92 6.67
N THR A 31 8.05 14.41 6.39
CA THR A 31 6.87 14.21 7.24
C THR A 31 5.67 13.70 6.44
N PHE A 32 5.88 13.30 5.18
CA PHE A 32 4.81 12.88 4.27
C PHE A 32 3.57 13.81 4.29
N GLU A 33 3.82 15.12 4.22
CA GLU A 33 2.83 16.17 4.45
C GLU A 33 2.62 17.01 3.19
N CYS A 34 1.36 17.30 2.83
CA CYS A 34 0.99 18.19 1.74
C CYS A 34 0.24 19.41 2.27
N ILE A 35 0.70 20.61 1.92
CA ILE A 35 0.15 21.88 2.40
C ILE A 35 -0.30 22.74 1.22
N TRP A 36 -1.55 23.23 1.26
CA TRP A 36 -2.05 24.17 0.28
C TRP A 36 -2.09 25.57 0.88
N LYS A 37 -1.44 26.56 0.25
CA LYS A 37 -1.43 27.94 0.78
C LYS A 37 -2.71 28.73 0.49
N THR A 38 -3.55 28.24 -0.41
CA THR A 38 -4.79 28.89 -0.83
C THR A 38 -5.94 28.57 0.12
N TRP A 39 -6.90 29.49 0.20
CA TRP A 39 -8.15 29.27 0.91
C TRP A 39 -8.97 28.20 0.19
N LEU A 40 -9.42 27.17 0.92
CA LEU A 40 -10.26 26.10 0.38
C LEU A 40 -11.73 26.37 0.73
N ASN A 41 -12.57 26.57 -0.27
CA ASN A 41 -14.00 26.79 -0.08
C ASN A 41 -14.73 25.48 0.26
N ASN A 42 -15.91 25.57 0.88
CA ASN A 42 -16.67 24.39 1.36
C ASN A 42 -17.12 23.43 0.25
N SER A 43 -16.99 23.82 -1.03
CA SER A 43 -17.35 23.02 -2.21
C SER A 43 -16.15 22.65 -3.08
N GLU A 44 -14.94 22.98 -2.63
CA GLU A 44 -13.69 22.67 -3.33
C GLU A 44 -13.03 21.47 -2.66
N SER A 45 -12.28 20.70 -3.46
CA SER A 45 -11.45 19.62 -2.97
C SER A 45 -10.05 19.75 -3.54
N HIS A 46 -9.07 19.31 -2.75
CA HIS A 46 -7.75 18.98 -3.25
C HIS A 46 -7.60 17.46 -3.25
N THR A 47 -6.85 16.96 -4.22
CA THR A 47 -6.55 15.54 -4.36
C THR A 47 -5.05 15.42 -4.48
N ILE A 48 -4.47 14.49 -3.73
CA ILE A 48 -3.14 13.98 -3.97
C ILE A 48 -3.27 12.55 -4.50
N THR A 49 -2.34 12.13 -5.34
CA THR A 49 -2.21 10.73 -5.76
C THR A 49 -0.79 10.28 -5.49
N TYR A 50 -0.61 9.09 -4.96
CA TYR A 50 0.72 8.55 -4.71
C TYR A 50 0.79 7.06 -4.99
N SER A 51 2.00 6.61 -5.30
CA SER A 51 2.34 5.21 -5.50
C SER A 51 3.32 4.78 -4.40
N ILE A 52 3.06 3.62 -3.82
CA ILE A 52 3.92 3.01 -2.80
C ILE A 52 4.42 1.65 -3.26
N GLU A 53 5.62 1.30 -2.82
CA GLU A 53 6.19 -0.04 -2.92
C GLU A 53 6.11 -0.71 -1.56
N VAL A 54 5.58 -1.93 -1.50
CA VAL A 54 5.65 -2.76 -0.29
C VAL A 54 7.00 -3.46 -0.27
N SER A 55 7.77 -3.25 0.80
CA SER A 55 9.07 -3.91 0.99
C SER A 55 8.88 -5.42 1.04
N PRO A 56 9.78 -6.22 0.43
CA PRO A 56 9.64 -7.67 0.37
C PRO A 56 9.63 -8.35 1.75
N ASP A 57 10.25 -7.72 2.75
CA ASP A 57 10.32 -8.23 4.13
C ASP A 57 9.10 -7.82 5.00
N THR A 58 8.12 -7.12 4.41
CA THR A 58 6.90 -6.73 5.14
C THR A 58 6.11 -7.99 5.51
N PRO A 59 5.82 -8.22 6.81
CA PRO A 59 5.04 -9.39 7.22
C PRO A 59 3.66 -9.43 6.56
N SER A 60 3.14 -10.63 6.34
CA SER A 60 1.76 -10.77 5.86
C SER A 60 0.77 -10.18 6.85
N GLY A 61 -0.25 -9.50 6.34
CA GLY A 61 -1.29 -8.89 7.16
C GLY A 61 -2.03 -7.79 6.42
N THR A 62 -2.99 -7.19 7.12
CA THR A 62 -3.75 -6.04 6.62
C THR A 62 -3.19 -4.77 7.24
N TYR A 63 -2.82 -3.82 6.39
CA TYR A 63 -2.27 -2.53 6.77
C TYR A 63 -3.24 -1.42 6.37
N THR A 64 -3.61 -0.57 7.32
CA THR A 64 -4.50 0.57 7.07
C THR A 64 -3.68 1.79 6.69
N ILE A 65 -4.01 2.38 5.55
CA ILE A 65 -3.54 3.72 5.21
C ILE A 65 -4.34 4.71 6.06
N GLY A 66 -3.72 5.78 6.54
CA GLY A 66 -4.44 6.78 7.32
C GLY A 66 -3.66 8.07 7.38
N GLY A 67 -4.14 9.01 8.18
CA GLY A 67 -3.50 10.31 8.28
C GLY A 67 -4.29 11.28 9.14
N PHE A 68 -3.91 12.53 9.04
CA PHE A 68 -4.62 13.64 9.64
C PHE A 68 -4.84 14.75 8.61
N ALA A 69 -6.06 15.28 8.58
CA ALA A 69 -6.35 16.53 7.91
C ALA A 69 -6.39 17.65 8.96
N SER A 70 -5.75 18.78 8.67
CA SER A 70 -5.77 19.96 9.54
C SER A 70 -5.83 21.23 8.72
N ALA A 71 -6.00 22.37 9.38
CA ALA A 71 -5.94 23.69 8.76
C ALA A 71 -5.48 24.74 9.77
N TYR A 72 -5.22 25.96 9.31
CA TYR A 72 -4.85 27.07 10.19
C TYR A 72 -5.97 27.36 11.20
N ASN A 73 -5.63 27.27 12.49
CA ASN A 73 -6.55 27.37 13.65
C ASN A 73 -7.61 26.26 13.77
N ASP A 74 -7.54 25.22 12.95
CA ASP A 74 -8.39 24.03 13.09
C ASP A 74 -7.53 22.86 13.59
N ALA A 75 -8.03 22.15 14.60
CA ALA A 75 -7.32 21.00 15.15
C ALA A 75 -7.25 19.85 14.13
N PRO A 76 -6.15 19.06 14.11
CA PRO A 76 -6.06 17.88 13.28
C PRO A 76 -7.21 16.91 13.55
N SER A 77 -7.83 16.43 12.48
CA SER A 77 -8.84 15.40 12.49
C SER A 77 -8.27 14.17 11.80
N GLN A 78 -8.35 13.02 12.46
CA GLN A 78 -7.91 11.77 11.86
C GLN A 78 -8.76 11.49 10.63
N ILE A 79 -8.09 11.23 9.50
CA ILE A 79 -8.75 10.63 8.35
C ILE A 79 -8.53 9.13 8.46
N GLY A 80 -9.63 8.38 8.45
CA GLY A 80 -9.55 6.95 8.20
C GLY A 80 -9.21 6.80 6.72
N GLY A 81 -8.08 6.18 6.39
CA GLY A 81 -7.92 5.76 5.01
C GLY A 81 -8.97 4.71 4.75
N GLU A 82 -9.85 4.99 3.79
CA GLU A 82 -10.82 4.00 3.31
C GLU A 82 -10.14 2.83 2.58
N SER A 83 -8.81 2.88 2.47
CA SER A 83 -7.97 1.91 1.76
C SER A 83 -7.14 1.08 2.74
N THR A 84 -7.14 -0.23 2.51
CA THR A 84 -6.28 -1.20 3.17
C THR A 84 -5.35 -1.85 2.16
N ILE A 85 -4.11 -2.12 2.56
CA ILE A 85 -3.16 -2.93 1.81
C ILE A 85 -3.16 -4.32 2.42
N GLU A 86 -3.36 -5.34 1.59
CA GLU A 86 -3.21 -6.73 2.00
C GLU A 86 -1.85 -7.24 1.52
N VAL A 87 -0.98 -7.59 2.47
CA VAL A 87 0.30 -8.23 2.20
C VAL A 87 0.12 -9.73 2.44
N ILE A 88 0.32 -10.53 1.41
CA ILE A 88 0.11 -11.98 1.45
C ILE A 88 1.44 -12.68 1.24
N ASN A 89 1.83 -13.56 2.17
CA ASN A 89 2.97 -14.45 1.99
C ASN A 89 2.51 -15.70 1.22
N TRP A 90 2.57 -15.62 -0.11
CA TRP A 90 2.18 -16.72 -0.98
C TRP A 90 3.05 -17.97 -0.82
N VAL A 91 4.30 -17.82 -0.40
CA VAL A 91 5.20 -18.96 -0.16
C VAL A 91 4.70 -19.78 1.04
N GLU A 92 4.33 -19.13 2.13
CA GLU A 92 3.74 -19.83 3.30
C GLU A 92 2.41 -20.51 2.99
N ILE A 93 1.60 -19.94 2.09
CA ILE A 93 0.32 -20.53 1.70
C ILE A 93 0.50 -21.83 0.91
N TYR A 94 1.52 -21.87 0.04
CA TYR A 94 1.75 -23.00 -0.86
C TYR A 94 2.73 -24.04 -0.32
N ASP A 95 3.60 -23.70 0.66
CA ASP A 95 4.42 -24.67 1.39
C ASP A 95 3.54 -25.45 2.40
N THR A 96 2.89 -26.50 1.89
CA THR A 96 1.84 -27.27 2.58
C THR A 96 2.26 -28.68 2.94
N ASN A 97 3.27 -29.23 2.27
CA ASN A 97 3.69 -30.62 2.47
C ASN A 97 4.65 -30.82 3.66
N GLY A 98 5.00 -29.72 4.36
CA GLY A 98 5.84 -29.74 5.56
C GLY A 98 7.33 -29.98 5.29
N THR A 99 7.73 -29.99 4.02
CA THR A 99 9.14 -29.97 3.60
C THR A 99 9.54 -28.53 3.38
N GLN A 100 10.63 -28.09 4.01
CA GLN A 100 11.06 -26.69 3.92
C GLN A 100 11.18 -26.20 2.46
N GLY A 101 10.45 -25.12 2.16
CA GLY A 101 10.48 -24.42 0.88
C GLY A 101 9.50 -25.01 -0.14
N ILE A 102 9.23 -24.25 -1.19
CA ILE A 102 8.28 -24.68 -2.22
C ILE A 102 8.83 -25.89 -2.97
N GLN A 103 8.03 -26.94 -3.04
CA GLN A 103 8.30 -28.13 -3.82
C GLN A 103 7.63 -28.08 -5.19
N LYS A 104 8.02 -29.00 -6.07
CA LYS A 104 7.60 -28.98 -7.49
C LYS A 104 6.08 -29.07 -7.66
N ASP A 105 5.43 -29.90 -6.88
CA ASP A 105 3.98 -30.08 -6.88
C ASP A 105 3.24 -28.83 -6.40
N GLU A 106 3.77 -28.13 -5.40
CA GLU A 106 3.22 -26.86 -4.89
C GLU A 106 3.37 -25.73 -5.91
N ALA A 107 4.55 -25.64 -6.55
CA ALA A 107 4.78 -24.72 -7.67
C ALA A 107 3.82 -24.98 -8.83
N VAL A 108 3.63 -26.25 -9.23
CA VAL A 108 2.67 -26.65 -10.27
C VAL A 108 1.23 -26.31 -9.85
N THR A 109 0.88 -26.46 -8.57
CA THR A 109 -0.44 -26.10 -8.05
C THR A 109 -0.68 -24.59 -8.22
N SER A 110 0.28 -23.73 -7.87
CA SER A 110 0.15 -22.28 -8.09
C SER A 110 -0.06 -21.92 -9.57
N ILE A 111 0.63 -22.62 -10.49
CA ILE A 111 0.45 -22.41 -11.94
C ILE A 111 -0.96 -22.80 -12.37
N ASN A 112 -1.49 -23.93 -11.87
CA ASN A 112 -2.86 -24.36 -12.17
C ASN A 112 -3.89 -23.38 -11.59
N ASP A 113 -3.68 -22.93 -10.36
CA ASP A 113 -4.55 -21.95 -9.69
C ASP A 113 -4.60 -20.63 -10.45
N TYR A 114 -3.50 -20.21 -11.10
CA TYR A 114 -3.50 -19.04 -11.97
C TYR A 114 -4.11 -19.27 -13.35
N LEU A 115 -3.67 -20.30 -14.06
CA LEU A 115 -4.03 -20.49 -15.47
C LEU A 115 -5.38 -21.17 -15.68
N MET A 116 -5.75 -22.08 -14.79
CA MET A 116 -6.91 -22.95 -14.98
C MET A 116 -8.08 -22.57 -14.09
N TYR A 117 -7.80 -22.14 -12.86
CA TYR A 117 -8.84 -21.85 -11.87
C TYR A 117 -9.02 -20.36 -11.56
N GLU A 118 -8.10 -19.51 -12.00
CA GLU A 118 -8.11 -18.05 -11.77
C GLU A 118 -8.29 -17.68 -10.28
N ILE A 119 -7.77 -18.51 -9.37
CA ILE A 119 -7.85 -18.32 -7.91
C ILE A 119 -6.84 -17.26 -7.46
N ILE A 120 -5.64 -17.29 -8.06
CA ILE A 120 -4.56 -16.35 -7.76
C ILE A 120 -4.19 -15.55 -9.01
N ASN A 121 -3.63 -14.37 -8.82
CA ASN A 121 -3.16 -13.54 -9.93
C ASN A 121 -1.72 -13.92 -10.35
N LYS A 122 -1.26 -13.31 -11.45
CA LYS A 122 0.08 -13.53 -12.01
C LYS A 122 1.18 -13.24 -10.98
N GLN A 123 1.05 -12.16 -10.20
CA GLN A 123 2.08 -11.74 -9.25
C GLN A 123 2.21 -12.75 -8.10
N ALA A 124 1.09 -13.22 -7.57
CA ALA A 124 1.04 -14.29 -6.57
C ALA A 124 1.77 -15.55 -7.06
N THR A 125 1.50 -15.96 -8.30
CA THR A 125 2.15 -17.13 -8.91
C THR A 125 3.67 -16.93 -9.04
N ILE A 126 4.11 -15.76 -9.49
CA ILE A 126 5.54 -15.44 -9.60
C ILE A 126 6.22 -15.54 -8.23
N LEU A 127 5.58 -15.05 -7.16
CA LEU A 127 6.13 -15.15 -5.81
C LEU A 127 6.31 -16.61 -5.36
N VAL A 128 5.33 -17.48 -5.62
CA VAL A 128 5.47 -18.92 -5.32
C VAL A 128 6.60 -19.55 -6.14
N LEU A 129 6.68 -19.23 -7.44
CA LEU A 129 7.74 -19.75 -8.31
C LEU A 129 9.13 -19.26 -7.90
N ASN A 130 9.26 -18.01 -7.47
CA ASN A 130 10.50 -17.49 -6.93
C ASN A 130 10.92 -18.27 -5.68
N GLY A 131 9.97 -18.58 -4.80
CA GLY A 131 10.18 -19.48 -3.66
C GLY A 131 10.68 -20.87 -4.05
N TYR A 132 10.17 -21.44 -5.15
CA TYR A 132 10.64 -22.72 -5.70
C TYR A 132 12.07 -22.65 -6.28
N PHE A 133 12.38 -21.57 -6.99
CA PHE A 133 13.70 -21.39 -7.61
C PHE A 133 14.76 -20.82 -6.66
N GLY A 134 14.36 -20.33 -5.48
CA GLY A 134 15.25 -19.72 -4.50
C GLY A 134 15.82 -18.38 -4.96
N VAL A 135 15.01 -17.56 -5.65
CA VAL A 135 15.38 -16.24 -6.21
C VAL A 135 14.62 -15.09 -5.56
#